data_AF-R6XJS2-F1
#
_entry.id   AF-R6XJS2-F1
#
_cell.length_a   1.000
_cell.length_b   1.000
_cell.length_c   1.000
_cell.angle_alpha   90.00
_cell.angle_beta   90.00
_cell.angle_gamma   90.00
#
_symmetry.space_group_name_H-M   'P 1'
#
loop_
_entity.id
_entity.type
_entity.pdbx_description
1 polymer ?
#
loop_
_entity_poly.entity_id
_entity_poly.type
_entity_poly.pdbx_seq_one_letter_code
_entity_poly.pdbx_strand_id
1 'polypeptide(L)'
;MNNRLQRFLDAENITQSQLAERLGVAKASISHILAGRNKPGFDFIQSMAQNYPDLNLDWLIAGKGKMYKSQNSPQAPQLSEEPRLSTTGKDSGRLFDSQEPDLFPEEPETIDNKPQTEQVSPAESKPDTPRITKILVFYDNGTFKEID
;
A
#
# COMPACT_ATOMS: atom_id res chain seq x y z
N MET A 1 14.13 1.88 -8.51
CA MET A 1 13.09 2.92 -8.28
C MET A 1 13.75 4.25 -7.92
N ASN A 2 14.62 4.28 -6.91
CA ASN A 2 15.53 5.38 -6.58
C ASN A 2 15.98 6.27 -7.76
N ASN A 3 16.60 5.73 -8.82
CA ASN A 3 17.03 6.53 -9.98
C ASN A 3 15.87 7.26 -10.70
N ARG A 4 14.69 6.65 -10.72
CA ARG A 4 13.48 7.25 -11.31
C ARG A 4 12.90 8.33 -10.40
N LEU A 5 12.93 8.11 -9.08
CA LEU A 5 12.55 9.13 -8.11
C LEU A 5 13.49 10.35 -8.20
N GLN A 6 14.80 10.13 -8.35
CA GLN A 6 15.76 11.22 -8.58
C GLN A 6 15.43 11.99 -9.85
N ARG A 7 15.24 11.29 -10.98
CA ARG A 7 14.83 11.93 -12.24
C ARG A 7 13.54 12.73 -12.14
N PHE A 8 12.61 12.27 -11.32
CA PHE A 8 11.37 12.98 -11.05
C PHE A 8 11.62 14.27 -10.26
N LEU A 9 12.45 14.22 -9.22
CA LEU A 9 12.85 15.41 -8.46
C LEU A 9 13.51 16.47 -9.36
N ASP A 10 14.40 16.01 -10.26
CA ASP A 10 15.09 16.86 -11.21
C ASP A 10 14.11 17.49 -12.22
N ALA A 11 13.12 16.73 -12.71
CA ALA A 11 12.11 17.20 -13.66
C ALA A 11 11.14 18.22 -13.03
N GLU A 12 10.74 18.00 -11.78
CA GLU A 12 9.88 18.91 -11.02
C GLU A 12 10.65 20.12 -10.45
N ASN A 13 11.99 20.11 -10.54
CA ASN A 13 12.88 21.11 -9.94
C ASN A 13 12.60 21.30 -8.43
N ILE A 14 12.41 20.19 -7.72
CA ILE A 14 12.16 20.17 -6.27
C ILE A 14 13.25 19.40 -5.52
N THR A 15 13.54 19.85 -4.31
CA THR A 15 14.47 19.19 -3.41
C THR A 15 13.79 18.03 -2.67
N GLN A 16 14.61 17.12 -2.13
CA GLN A 16 14.14 16.02 -1.28
C GLN A 16 13.34 16.52 -0.06
N SER A 17 13.75 17.65 0.50
CA SER A 17 13.07 18.30 1.64
C SER A 17 11.67 18.78 1.26
N GLN A 18 11.53 19.42 0.10
CA GLN A 18 10.23 19.88 -0.40
C GLN A 18 9.31 18.71 -0.74
N LEU A 19 9.84 17.63 -1.31
CA LEU A 19 9.05 16.42 -1.53
C LEU A 19 8.55 15.84 -0.20
N ALA A 20 9.42 15.75 0.81
CA ALA A 20 9.05 15.24 2.13
C ALA A 20 7.91 16.06 2.76
N GLU A 21 8.00 17.39 2.66
CA GLU A 21 6.99 18.32 3.16
C GLU A 21 5.65 18.16 2.41
N ARG A 22 5.66 18.02 1.08
CA ARG A 22 4.44 17.80 0.27
C ARG A 22 3.76 16.47 0.57
N LEU A 23 4.55 15.41 0.78
CA LEU A 23 4.02 14.07 1.05
C LEU A 23 3.69 13.81 2.53
N GLY A 24 4.04 14.75 3.43
CA GLY A 24 3.83 14.58 4.86
C GLY A 24 4.70 13.48 5.50
N VAL A 25 5.88 13.22 4.92
CA VAL A 25 6.80 12.16 5.40
C VAL A 25 8.10 12.75 5.93
N ALA A 26 8.81 12.00 6.77
CA ALA A 26 10.11 12.44 7.29
C ALA A 26 11.15 12.59 6.17
N LYS A 27 11.97 13.66 6.20
CA LYS A 27 13.06 13.91 5.25
C LYS A 27 14.04 12.73 5.14
N ALA A 28 14.31 12.08 6.28
CA ALA A 28 15.15 10.88 6.33
C ALA A 28 14.57 9.71 5.51
N SER A 29 13.25 9.56 5.45
CA SER A 29 12.59 8.50 4.67
C SER A 29 12.88 8.66 3.17
N ILE A 30 12.74 9.89 2.64
CA ILE A 30 13.05 10.19 1.23
C ILE A 30 14.52 9.91 0.92
N SER A 31 15.43 10.35 1.80
CA SER A 31 16.87 10.12 1.64
C SER A 31 17.21 8.63 1.59
N HIS A 32 16.66 7.82 2.51
CA HIS A 32 16.88 6.38 2.53
C HIS A 32 16.32 5.65 1.29
N ILE A 33 15.18 6.12 0.74
CA ILE A 33 14.61 5.60 -0.51
C ILE A 33 15.53 5.91 -1.69
N LEU A 34 16.07 7.14 -1.78
CA LEU A 34 16.99 7.55 -2.84
C LEU A 34 18.33 6.80 -2.75
N ALA A 35 18.83 6.56 -1.53
CA ALA A 35 20.00 5.73 -1.29
C ALA A 35 19.78 4.24 -1.61
N GLY A 36 18.53 3.82 -1.88
CA GLY A 36 18.18 2.44 -2.20
C GLY A 36 18.22 1.47 -1.02
N ARG A 37 18.38 1.98 0.21
CA ARG A 37 18.37 1.18 1.43
C ARG A 37 16.96 0.77 1.84
N ASN A 38 15.97 1.63 1.56
CA ASN A 38 14.58 1.38 1.89
C ASN A 38 13.71 1.31 0.62
N LYS A 39 12.74 0.40 0.63
CA LYS A 39 11.63 0.43 -0.32
C LYS A 39 10.56 1.39 0.22
N PRO A 40 9.94 2.21 -0.63
CA PRO A 40 8.81 3.03 -0.22
C PRO A 40 7.63 2.14 0.16
N GLY A 41 6.98 2.49 1.28
CA GLY A 41 5.73 1.84 1.72
C GLY A 41 4.52 2.30 0.91
N PHE A 42 3.37 1.67 1.16
CA PHE A 42 2.12 2.00 0.47
C PHE A 42 1.73 3.48 0.64
N ASP A 43 1.84 4.02 1.85
CA ASP A 43 1.48 5.42 2.14
C ASP A 43 2.28 6.40 1.27
N PHE A 44 3.57 6.15 1.06
CA PHE A 44 4.39 6.97 0.17
C PHE A 44 3.87 6.94 -1.28
N ILE A 45 3.53 5.75 -1.77
CA ILE A 45 3.01 5.57 -3.12
C ILE A 45 1.63 6.25 -3.27
N GLN A 46 0.77 6.11 -2.27
CA GLN A 46 -0.54 6.75 -2.23
C GLN A 46 -0.40 8.28 -2.19
N SER A 47 0.44 8.83 -1.32
CA SER A 47 0.69 10.28 -1.26
C SER A 47 1.26 10.81 -2.59
N MET A 48 2.14 10.05 -3.24
CA MET A 48 2.63 10.40 -4.58
C MET A 48 1.51 10.45 -5.61
N ALA A 49 0.60 9.46 -5.60
CA ALA A 49 -0.55 9.41 -6.50
C ALA A 49 -1.48 10.61 -6.32
N GLN A 50 -1.69 11.05 -5.08
CA GLN A 50 -2.56 12.17 -4.73
C GLN A 50 -1.94 13.54 -5.07
N ASN A 51 -0.67 13.74 -4.75
CA ASN A 51 0.01 15.03 -4.96
C ASN A 51 0.48 15.22 -6.42
N TYR A 52 0.71 14.13 -7.15
CA TYR A 52 1.21 14.16 -8.52
C TYR A 52 0.35 13.28 -9.44
N PRO A 53 -0.90 13.70 -9.76
CA PRO A 53 -1.84 12.89 -10.53
C PRO A 53 -1.34 12.60 -11.96
N ASP A 54 -0.58 13.52 -12.54
CA ASP A 54 0.04 13.39 -13.87
C ASP A 54 1.21 12.39 -13.88
N LEU A 55 1.77 12.05 -12.72
CA LEU A 55 2.85 11.08 -12.64
C LEU A 55 2.33 9.67 -12.91
N ASN A 56 3.04 8.95 -13.77
CA ASN A 56 2.80 7.54 -14.01
C ASN A 56 3.46 6.68 -12.91
N LEU A 57 2.64 6.07 -12.07
CA LEU A 57 3.09 5.18 -10.99
C LEU A 57 3.71 3.88 -11.52
N ASP A 58 3.24 3.35 -12.65
CA ASP A 58 3.84 2.17 -13.29
C ASP A 58 5.27 2.46 -13.75
N TRP A 59 5.51 3.69 -14.23
CA TRP A 59 6.86 4.13 -14.54
C TRP A 59 7.69 4.24 -13.26
N LEU A 60 7.17 4.88 -12.21
CA LEU A 60 7.92 5.08 -10.98
C LEU A 60 8.28 3.74 -10.30
N ILE A 61 7.34 2.80 -10.22
CA ILE A 61 7.45 1.54 -9.47
C ILE A 61 8.04 0.42 -10.34
N ALA A 62 7.45 0.15 -11.50
CA ALA A 62 7.84 -0.95 -12.38
C ALA A 62 8.82 -0.52 -13.48
N GLY A 63 8.89 0.77 -13.82
CA GLY A 63 9.74 1.27 -14.92
C GLY A 63 9.11 1.15 -16.29
N LYS A 64 7.80 0.94 -16.35
CA LYS A 64 7.06 0.74 -17.59
C LYS A 64 6.45 2.05 -18.07
N GLY A 65 6.54 2.31 -19.37
CA GLY A 65 5.95 3.51 -19.98
C GLY A 65 6.77 4.79 -19.77
N LYS A 66 6.09 5.94 -19.86
CA LYS A 66 6.67 7.28 -19.72
C LYS A 66 6.49 7.80 -18.30
N MET A 67 7.31 8.78 -17.89
CA MET A 67 7.27 9.41 -16.56
C MET A 67 5.91 10.03 -16.27
N TYR A 68 5.38 10.83 -17.20
CA TYR A 68 4.07 11.44 -17.08
C TYR A 68 3.05 10.69 -17.93
N LYS A 69 1.80 10.65 -17.46
CA LYS A 69 0.66 10.17 -18.21
C LYS A 69 0.39 11.14 -19.37
N SER A 70 0.17 10.62 -20.57
CA SER A 70 -0.28 11.47 -21.67
C SER A 70 -1.70 11.96 -21.35
N GLN A 71 -1.91 13.27 -21.39
CA GLN A 71 -3.20 13.96 -21.16
C GLN A 71 -4.31 13.61 -22.17
N ASN A 72 -4.14 12.56 -22.98
CA ASN A 72 -5.03 12.20 -24.09
C ASN A 72 -5.73 10.83 -23.92
N SER A 73 -5.82 10.32 -22.70
CA SER A 73 -6.67 9.16 -22.43
C SER A 73 -7.53 9.45 -21.22
N PRO A 74 -8.71 10.08 -21.41
CA PRO A 74 -9.83 9.74 -20.55
C PRO A 74 -9.92 8.21 -20.55
N GLN A 75 -9.71 7.61 -19.38
CA GLN A 75 -10.05 6.21 -19.15
C GLN A 75 -11.56 6.09 -19.35
N ALA A 76 -11.97 5.91 -20.60
CA ALA A 76 -13.21 5.23 -20.88
C ALA A 76 -13.03 3.80 -20.31
N PRO A 77 -13.97 3.30 -19.49
CA PRO A 77 -13.98 1.90 -19.14
C PRO A 77 -14.05 1.12 -20.45
N GLN A 78 -12.97 0.42 -20.78
CA GLN A 78 -12.97 -0.57 -21.85
C GLN A 78 -13.95 -1.65 -21.41
N LEU A 79 -15.22 -1.51 -21.82
CA LEU A 79 -16.13 -2.64 -21.87
C LEU A 79 -15.44 -3.67 -22.77
N SER A 80 -15.05 -4.78 -22.15
CA SER A 80 -14.62 -5.98 -22.84
C SER A 80 -15.67 -6.36 -23.87
N GLU A 81 -15.37 -6.18 -25.15
CA GLU A 81 -16.10 -6.80 -26.23
C GLU A 81 -15.87 -8.32 -26.13
N GLU A 82 -16.90 -9.05 -25.70
CA GLU A 82 -16.94 -10.49 -25.90
C GLU A 82 -16.90 -10.81 -27.40
N PRO A 83 -16.15 -11.83 -27.84
CA PRO A 83 -16.19 -12.28 -29.21
C PRO A 83 -17.53 -13.00 -29.47
N ARG A 84 -18.47 -12.34 -30.15
CA ARG A 84 -19.64 -13.01 -30.73
C ARG A 84 -19.21 -13.89 -31.89
N LEU A 85 -18.99 -15.18 -31.64
CA LEU A 85 -19.01 -16.18 -32.70
C LEU A 85 -20.45 -16.47 -33.09
N SER A 86 -20.84 -15.94 -34.25
CA SER A 86 -22.06 -16.31 -34.95
C SER A 86 -21.73 -17.50 -35.86
N THR A 87 -22.30 -18.69 -35.61
CA THR A 87 -22.53 -19.68 -36.68
C THR A 87 -23.67 -20.61 -36.28
N THR A 88 -24.78 -20.44 -37.01
CA THR A 88 -25.95 -21.31 -37.06
C THR A 88 -25.56 -22.72 -37.48
N GLY A 89 -25.76 -23.69 -36.60
CA GLY A 89 -25.66 -25.13 -36.86
C GLY A 89 -26.86 -25.84 -36.23
N LYS A 90 -27.77 -26.27 -37.08
CA LYS A 90 -29.00 -26.99 -36.77
C LYS A 90 -28.63 -28.43 -36.37
N ASP A 91 -28.77 -28.79 -35.10
CA ASP A 91 -28.95 -30.19 -34.71
C ASP A 91 -29.96 -30.29 -33.57
N SER A 92 -30.85 -31.26 -33.73
CA SER A 92 -32.00 -31.54 -32.92
C SER A 92 -31.62 -32.67 -31.96
N GLY A 93 -31.48 -32.37 -30.68
CA GLY A 93 -31.18 -33.39 -29.68
C GLY A 93 -31.76 -32.98 -28.35
N ARG A 94 -32.99 -33.46 -28.07
CA ARG A 94 -33.63 -33.43 -26.76
C ARG A 94 -32.67 -33.93 -25.67
N LEU A 95 -32.83 -33.44 -24.45
CA LEU A 95 -33.25 -34.23 -23.28
C LEU A 95 -33.04 -33.40 -22.01
N PHE A 96 -34.14 -32.87 -21.48
CA PHE A 96 -34.30 -32.58 -20.06
C PHE A 96 -34.08 -33.89 -19.28
N ASP A 97 -33.15 -33.90 -18.33
CA ASP A 97 -33.17 -34.78 -17.15
C ASP A 97 -32.16 -34.19 -16.15
N SER A 98 -32.62 -33.42 -15.17
CA SER A 98 -33.04 -33.86 -13.83
C SER A 98 -31.91 -33.78 -12.81
N GLN A 99 -32.26 -33.10 -11.71
CA GLN A 99 -31.72 -33.24 -10.36
C GLN A 99 -30.43 -32.47 -10.04
N GLU A 100 -30.64 -31.26 -9.53
CA GLU A 100 -29.92 -30.82 -8.33
C GLU A 100 -30.21 -31.79 -7.18
N PRO A 101 -29.18 -32.22 -6.44
CA PRO A 101 -29.32 -32.54 -5.05
C PRO A 101 -28.63 -31.45 -4.20
N ASP A 102 -29.46 -30.70 -3.49
CA ASP A 102 -29.10 -30.00 -2.25
C ASP A 102 -28.37 -30.98 -1.32
N LEU A 103 -27.07 -30.76 -1.13
CA LEU A 103 -26.24 -31.55 -0.20
C LEU A 103 -25.28 -30.67 0.59
N PHE A 104 -25.78 -29.57 1.14
CA PHE A 104 -25.17 -28.95 2.32
C PHE A 104 -26.17 -29.02 3.46
N PRO A 105 -26.00 -29.97 4.40
CA PRO A 105 -26.74 -29.95 5.65
C PRO A 105 -26.40 -28.68 6.43
N GLU A 106 -27.43 -27.92 6.81
CA GLU A 106 -27.39 -26.90 7.84
C GLU A 106 -26.97 -27.49 9.21
N GLU A 107 -26.33 -26.60 9.97
CA GLU A 107 -25.82 -26.62 11.35
C GLU A 107 -26.45 -27.58 12.39
N PRO A 108 -25.72 -27.82 13.48
CA PRO A 108 -26.09 -27.06 14.68
C PRO A 108 -24.92 -26.34 15.35
N GLU A 109 -25.21 -25.09 15.71
CA GLU A 109 -24.52 -24.35 16.75
C GLU A 109 -24.40 -25.14 18.05
N THR A 110 -23.27 -25.00 18.73
CA THR A 110 -23.23 -25.01 20.19
C THR A 110 -22.43 -23.81 20.69
N ILE A 111 -23.19 -22.79 21.08
CA ILE A 111 -22.82 -21.75 22.04
C ILE A 111 -22.71 -22.40 23.42
N ASP A 112 -21.58 -22.21 24.11
CA ASP A 112 -21.42 -22.05 25.57
C ASP A 112 -19.90 -22.17 25.89
N ASN A 113 -19.18 -21.21 26.45
CA ASN A 113 -19.46 -20.49 27.68
C ASN A 113 -18.64 -19.18 27.76
N LYS A 114 -19.28 -18.12 28.27
CA LYS A 114 -18.66 -16.88 28.78
C LYS A 114 -18.58 -16.96 30.33
N PRO A 115 -18.18 -15.92 31.08
CA PRO A 115 -16.91 -15.80 31.77
C PRO A 115 -17.04 -15.74 33.31
N GLN A 116 -16.00 -16.14 34.05
CA GLN A 116 -15.70 -15.66 35.41
C GLN A 116 -14.23 -16.01 35.69
N THR A 117 -13.39 -15.10 36.18
CA THR A 117 -13.47 -14.58 37.56
C THR A 117 -12.97 -13.14 37.66
N GLU A 118 -13.72 -12.35 38.43
CA GLU A 118 -13.40 -11.01 38.93
C GLU A 118 -12.21 -11.04 39.90
N GLN A 119 -11.34 -10.03 39.87
CA GLN A 119 -10.92 -9.34 41.09
C GLN A 119 -10.68 -7.85 40.81
N VAL A 120 -11.14 -7.04 41.77
CA VAL A 120 -11.41 -5.61 41.75
C VAL A 120 -10.35 -4.84 42.54
N SER A 121 -9.85 -3.74 41.96
CA SER A 121 -9.49 -2.43 42.58
C SER A 121 -8.28 -2.34 43.55
N PRO A 122 -7.77 -1.13 43.89
CA PRO A 122 -7.86 0.22 43.26
C PRO A 122 -6.50 0.97 43.13
N ALA A 123 -6.56 2.15 42.46
CA ALA A 123 -5.73 3.35 42.66
C ALA A 123 -4.39 3.54 41.88
N GLU A 124 -4.47 4.46 40.92
CA GLU A 124 -3.50 5.51 40.55
C GLU A 124 -1.99 5.25 40.71
N SER A 125 -1.30 5.12 39.58
CA SER A 125 0.14 5.46 39.49
C SER A 125 0.46 6.16 38.18
N LYS A 126 0.51 7.50 38.26
CA LYS A 126 1.35 8.50 37.56
C LYS A 126 1.67 8.30 36.06
N PRO A 127 1.63 9.37 35.24
CA PRO A 127 2.11 9.30 33.86
C PRO A 127 3.58 8.88 33.85
N ASP A 128 3.83 7.79 33.14
CA ASP A 128 5.12 7.16 32.90
C ASP A 128 6.09 8.20 32.33
N THR A 129 6.99 8.72 33.18
CA THR A 129 8.06 9.60 32.70
C THR A 129 8.92 8.81 31.73
N PRO A 130 9.16 9.32 30.50
CA PRO A 130 9.87 8.57 29.48
C PRO A 130 11.24 8.14 30.02
N ARG A 131 11.47 6.82 30.03
CA ARG A 131 12.76 6.25 30.41
C ARG A 131 13.68 6.31 29.20
N ILE A 132 14.91 6.77 29.43
CA ILE A 132 15.93 6.76 28.39
C ILE A 132 16.35 5.30 28.18
N THR A 133 16.11 4.78 26.98
CA THR A 133 16.52 3.42 26.59
C THR A 133 17.92 3.41 25.96
N LYS A 134 18.36 4.53 25.38
CA LYS A 134 19.63 4.61 24.64
C LYS A 134 20.03 6.07 24.40
N ILE A 135 21.33 6.35 24.46
CA ILE A 135 21.90 7.66 24.09
C ILE A 135 22.92 7.47 22.96
N LEU A 136 22.78 8.25 21.89
CA LEU A 136 23.78 8.38 20.82
C LEU A 136 24.49 9.74 20.94
N VAL A 137 25.80 9.72 21.13
CA VAL A 137 26.67 10.90 21.16
C VAL A 137 27.38 11.02 19.83
N PHE A 138 27.25 12.16 19.15
CA PHE A 138 27.97 12.45 17.91
C PHE A 138 29.14 13.39 18.19
N TYR A 139 30.30 13.07 17.63
CA TYR A 139 31.50 13.90 17.70
C TYR A 139 31.67 14.69 16.40
N ASP A 140 32.40 15.80 16.49
CA ASP A 140 32.74 16.68 15.36
C ASP A 140 33.58 16.01 14.27
N ASN A 141 34.35 14.98 14.64
CA ASN A 141 35.10 14.13 13.72
C ASN A 141 34.24 13.10 12.96
N GLY A 142 32.91 13.13 13.11
CA GLY A 142 31.98 12.24 12.43
C GLY A 142 31.86 10.84 13.05
N THR A 143 32.49 10.59 14.20
CA THR A 143 32.30 9.35 14.96
C THR A 143 31.08 9.46 15.88
N PHE A 144 30.54 8.33 16.33
CA PHE A 144 29.49 8.31 17.34
C PHE A 144 29.75 7.24 18.40
N LYS A 145 29.20 7.46 19.60
CA LYS A 145 29.23 6.51 20.72
C LYS A 145 27.82 6.21 21.19
N GLU A 146 27.56 4.93 21.39
CA GLU A 146 26.33 4.38 21.96
C GLU A 146 26.53 4.12 23.46
N ILE A 147 25.56 4.54 24.27
CA ILE A 147 25.50 4.29 25.71
C ILE A 147 24.16 3.63 26.00
N ASP A 148 24.24 2.41 26.56
CA ASP A 148 23.13 1.63 27.11
C ASP A 148 22.79 2.06 28.54
#